data_AF-A0AAP0R2A4-F1
#
_entry.id   AF-A0AAP0R2A4-F1
#
_cell.length_a   1.000
_cell.length_b   1.000
_cell.length_c   1.000
_cell.angle_alpha   90.00
_cell.angle_beta   90.00
_cell.angle_gamma   90.00
#
_symmetry.space_group_name_H-M   'P 1'
#
loop_
_entity.id
_entity.type
_entity.pdbx_description
1 polymer ?
#
loop_
_entity_poly.entity_id
_entity_poly.type
_entity_poly.pdbx_seq_one_letter_code
_entity_poly.pdbx_strand_id
1 'polypeptide(L)'
;MGWISFLECDVESDYAPSDELISLLSDSDDDILIKRDVLYNRDRDLENPNLILGMKFGKYEEFRELLRKYSIVKGFDLNFKKNNAKKITSDCKKLCGWRIHALWTTNKKYFQIKNYHPKHGHGCGRNFKNTQACSTWLAHYYLEKVRDNPE
;
A
#
# COMPACT_ATOMS: atom_id res chain seq x y z
N MET A 1 37.97 -1.84 21.72
CA MET A 1 36.70 -1.42 21.10
C MET A 1 36.07 -0.42 22.04
N GLY A 2 36.11 0.87 21.72
CA GLY A 2 35.64 1.96 22.59
C GLY A 2 34.54 2.77 21.92
N TRP A 3 33.79 3.52 22.72
CA TRP A 3 32.76 4.49 22.33
C TRP A 3 33.16 5.88 22.88
N ILE A 4 32.43 6.94 22.48
CA ILE A 4 32.66 8.36 22.81
C ILE A 4 33.83 8.95 21.98
N SER A 5 33.78 10.12 21.33
CA SER A 5 32.71 11.15 21.15
C SER A 5 32.56 11.49 19.63
N PHE A 6 32.10 12.63 19.08
CA PHE A 6 31.74 13.98 19.57
C PHE A 6 30.63 14.63 18.69
N LEU A 7 30.38 15.93 18.92
CA LEU A 7 29.75 16.92 18.01
C LEU A 7 30.68 17.18 16.78
N GLU A 8 30.39 18.03 15.77
CA GLU A 8 29.61 19.29 15.71
C GLU A 8 28.91 19.48 14.34
N CYS A 9 27.82 20.27 14.32
CA CYS A 9 27.47 21.21 13.24
C CYS A 9 26.17 21.98 13.61
N ASP A 10 26.30 22.98 14.49
CA ASP A 10 25.23 23.95 14.73
C ASP A 10 25.25 25.05 13.66
N VAL A 11 24.11 25.27 13.00
CA VAL A 11 23.76 26.55 12.36
C VAL A 11 22.32 26.87 12.72
N GLU A 12 22.17 27.87 13.57
CA GLU A 12 20.92 28.48 13.98
C GLU A 12 20.41 29.43 12.87
N SER A 13 19.09 29.55 12.69
CA SER A 13 18.50 30.48 11.71
C SER A 13 17.08 30.85 12.13
N ASP A 14 16.91 32.06 12.65
CA ASP A 14 15.63 32.55 13.18
C ASP A 14 14.55 32.72 12.12
N TYR A 15 13.36 32.18 12.40
CA TYR A 15 12.11 32.79 11.94
C TYR A 15 10.99 32.56 12.96
N ALA A 16 10.26 33.63 13.30
CA ALA A 16 9.28 33.65 14.37
C ALA A 16 7.94 32.94 13.99
N PRO A 17 7.17 32.44 14.98
CA PRO A 17 6.07 31.51 14.73
C PRO A 17 4.71 32.18 14.49
N SER A 18 3.80 31.45 13.81
CA SER A 18 2.35 31.63 13.98
C SER A 18 1.60 30.32 13.66
N ASP A 19 1.02 29.75 14.71
CA ASP A 19 -0.34 29.19 14.76
C ASP A 19 -0.86 28.25 13.65
N GLU A 20 -0.54 26.96 13.80
CA GLU A 20 -1.55 25.89 13.73
C GLU A 20 -1.26 24.90 14.88
N LEU A 21 -2.29 24.52 15.62
CA LEU A 21 -2.12 24.02 17.00
C LEU A 21 -1.73 22.54 17.08
N ILE A 22 -0.45 22.25 17.36
CA ILE A 22 -0.02 20.93 17.86
C ILE A 22 -0.40 20.81 19.34
N SER A 23 -1.69 20.60 19.61
CA SER A 23 -2.20 20.47 20.97
C SER A 23 -1.79 19.15 21.63
N LEU A 24 -0.96 19.27 22.66
CA LEU A 24 -0.83 18.37 23.81
C LEU A 24 -0.39 16.92 23.49
N LEU A 25 0.92 16.70 23.63
CA LEU A 25 1.43 15.43 24.15
C LEU A 25 0.92 15.27 25.59
N SER A 26 -0.09 14.40 25.79
CA SER A 26 -0.47 13.97 27.14
C SER A 26 0.46 12.84 27.56
N ASP A 27 1.20 13.06 28.65
CA ASP A 27 2.22 12.13 29.16
C ASP A 27 1.53 10.96 29.92
N SER A 28 1.04 9.97 29.17
CA SER A 28 0.29 8.83 29.69
C SER A 28 0.38 7.62 28.77
N ASP A 29 0.99 6.53 29.25
CA ASP A 29 1.06 5.24 28.56
C ASP A 29 -0.29 4.50 28.56
N ASP A 30 -1.28 4.95 27.75
CA ASP A 30 -2.32 4.06 27.18
C ASP A 30 -3.18 4.73 26.05
N ASP A 31 -2.68 4.59 24.81
CA ASP A 31 -3.40 4.57 23.50
C ASP A 31 -4.17 5.83 22.99
N ILE A 32 -4.36 5.89 21.65
CA ILE A 32 -5.29 6.79 20.91
C ILE A 32 -4.83 8.29 20.84
N LEU A 33 -4.64 8.97 19.69
CA LEU A 33 -5.59 9.26 18.59
C LEU A 33 -4.94 9.32 17.17
N ILE A 34 -5.58 8.64 16.22
CA ILE A 34 -5.78 9.05 14.80
C ILE A 34 -4.56 9.58 14.02
N LYS A 35 -3.69 8.66 13.56
CA LYS A 35 -3.35 8.68 12.11
C LYS A 35 -4.63 8.27 11.37
N ARG A 36 -5.12 9.10 10.44
CA ARG A 36 -6.36 8.83 9.69
C ARG A 36 -6.33 7.43 9.11
N ASP A 37 -7.26 6.59 9.52
CA ASP A 37 -7.26 5.17 9.20
C ASP A 37 -7.66 5.00 7.72
N VAL A 38 -6.68 4.65 6.87
CA VAL A 38 -6.90 4.49 5.42
C VAL A 38 -7.59 3.16 5.17
N LEU A 39 -8.92 3.14 5.29
CA LEU A 39 -9.77 1.99 5.02
C LEU A 39 -10.05 1.86 3.52
N TYR A 40 -9.88 0.65 2.98
CA TYR A 40 -10.25 0.29 1.62
C TYR A 40 -11.76 0.46 1.38
N ASN A 41 -12.11 1.07 0.25
CA ASN A 41 -13.46 1.07 -0.30
C ASN A 41 -13.42 0.52 -1.73
N ARG A 42 -14.12 -0.61 -1.95
CA ARG A 42 -14.14 -1.35 -3.22
C ARG A 42 -14.31 -0.45 -4.44
N ASP A 43 -15.25 0.47 -4.38
CA ASP A 43 -15.72 1.20 -5.56
C ASP A 43 -14.70 2.25 -5.99
N ARG A 44 -14.28 3.12 -5.05
CA ARG A 44 -13.28 4.17 -5.29
C ARG A 44 -11.89 3.60 -5.58
N ASP A 45 -11.47 2.58 -4.85
CA ASP A 45 -10.11 2.03 -4.97
C ASP A 45 -9.96 1.10 -6.19
N LEU A 46 -11.01 0.42 -6.66
CA LEU A 46 -10.92 -0.37 -7.92
C LEU A 46 -11.14 0.48 -9.19
N GLU A 47 -11.73 1.67 -9.07
CA GLU A 47 -11.75 2.65 -10.15
C GLU A 47 -10.34 3.22 -10.39
N ASN A 48 -9.73 3.84 -9.37
CA ASN A 48 -8.40 4.42 -9.43
C ASN A 48 -7.41 3.72 -8.47
N PRO A 49 -6.83 2.56 -8.87
CA PRO A 49 -6.04 1.72 -7.99
C PRO A 49 -4.74 2.40 -7.55
N ASN A 50 -4.68 2.70 -6.26
CA ASN A 50 -3.48 3.19 -5.58
C ASN A 50 -3.24 2.36 -4.32
N LEU A 51 -1.97 2.23 -3.92
CA LEU A 51 -1.54 1.41 -2.79
C LEU A 51 -0.86 2.32 -1.78
N ILE A 52 -1.40 2.41 -0.57
CA ILE A 52 -0.94 3.35 0.46
C ILE A 52 -0.37 2.55 1.65
N LEU A 53 0.76 2.98 2.20
CA LEU A 53 1.36 2.35 3.37
C LEU A 53 0.42 2.50 4.57
N GLY A 54 0.14 1.40 5.28
CA GLY A 54 -0.81 1.38 6.39
C GLY A 54 -2.29 1.19 5.99
N MET A 55 -2.61 1.15 4.69
CA MET A 55 -3.98 0.90 4.21
C MET A 55 -4.52 -0.47 4.69
N LYS A 56 -5.79 -0.49 5.12
CA LYS A 56 -6.47 -1.62 5.75
C LYS A 56 -7.62 -2.15 4.90
N PHE A 57 -7.80 -3.46 4.91
CA PHE A 57 -8.80 -4.22 4.16
C PHE A 57 -9.53 -5.16 5.13
N GLY A 58 -10.82 -5.40 4.90
CA GLY A 58 -11.59 -6.35 5.71
C GLY A 58 -11.19 -7.80 5.41
N LYS A 59 -10.74 -8.07 4.17
CA LYS A 59 -10.36 -9.40 3.68
C LYS A 59 -9.04 -9.36 2.91
N TYR A 60 -8.38 -10.50 2.75
CA TYR A 60 -7.12 -10.58 2.00
C TYR A 60 -7.36 -10.68 0.48
N GLU A 61 -8.54 -11.15 0.07
CA GLU A 61 -9.03 -11.17 -1.30
C GLU A 61 -9.15 -9.74 -1.86
N GLU A 62 -9.70 -8.81 -1.08
CA GLU A 62 -9.82 -7.37 -1.42
C GLU A 62 -8.46 -6.74 -1.75
N PHE A 63 -7.46 -6.96 -0.89
CA PHE A 63 -6.08 -6.52 -1.15
C PHE A 63 -5.50 -7.18 -2.42
N ARG A 64 -5.74 -8.47 -2.63
CA ARG A 64 -5.23 -9.20 -3.80
C ARG A 64 -5.85 -8.69 -5.10
N GLU A 65 -7.13 -8.33 -5.07
CA GLU A 65 -7.88 -7.75 -6.17
C GLU A 65 -7.38 -6.34 -6.51
N LEU A 66 -7.28 -5.45 -5.52
CA LEU A 66 -6.70 -4.11 -5.70
C LEU A 66 -5.26 -4.17 -6.22
N LEU A 67 -4.43 -5.06 -5.66
CA LEU A 67 -3.05 -5.28 -6.10
C LEU A 67 -2.97 -5.76 -7.56
N ARG A 68 -3.88 -6.66 -7.98
CA ARG A 68 -4.01 -7.07 -9.39
C ARG A 68 -4.43 -5.89 -10.28
N LYS A 69 -5.49 -5.16 -9.91
CA LYS A 69 -5.98 -3.98 -10.66
C LYS A 69 -4.87 -2.91 -10.79
N TYR A 70 -4.12 -2.65 -9.72
CA TYR A 70 -2.96 -1.76 -9.69
C TYR A 70 -1.90 -2.15 -10.72
N SER A 71 -1.46 -3.41 -10.73
CA SER A 71 -0.41 -3.87 -11.65
C SER A 71 -0.86 -3.82 -13.12
N ILE A 72 -2.15 -4.02 -13.38
CA ILE A 72 -2.74 -3.88 -14.73
C ILE A 72 -2.73 -2.41 -15.16
N VAL A 73 -3.21 -1.48 -14.33
CA VAL A 73 -3.27 -0.04 -14.66
C VAL A 73 -1.88 0.59 -14.78
N LYS A 74 -0.93 0.25 -13.89
CA LYS A 74 0.47 0.68 -14.03
C LYS A 74 1.24 -0.11 -15.11
N GLY A 75 0.69 -1.21 -15.63
CA GLY A 75 1.21 -1.97 -16.76
C GLY A 75 2.44 -2.84 -16.49
N PHE A 76 2.54 -3.47 -15.31
CA PHE A 76 3.63 -4.41 -15.01
C PHE A 76 3.12 -5.74 -14.43
N ASP A 77 3.86 -6.82 -14.68
CA ASP A 77 3.50 -8.16 -14.22
C ASP A 77 4.02 -8.40 -12.79
N LEU A 78 3.16 -8.97 -11.94
CA LEU A 78 3.47 -9.30 -10.56
C LEU A 78 4.02 -10.71 -10.44
N ASN A 79 4.99 -10.88 -9.54
CA ASN A 79 5.36 -12.17 -8.98
C ASN A 79 4.88 -12.23 -7.52
N PHE A 80 4.12 -13.26 -7.16
CA PHE A 80 3.68 -13.49 -5.77
C PHE A 80 4.66 -14.41 -5.06
N LYS A 81 5.48 -13.88 -4.14
CA LYS A 81 6.41 -14.68 -3.33
C LYS A 81 5.69 -15.44 -2.21
N LYS A 82 4.61 -14.85 -1.67
CA LYS A 82 3.74 -15.43 -0.62
C LYS A 82 2.32 -14.97 -0.92
N ASN A 83 1.33 -15.87 -0.87
CA ASN A 83 -0.06 -15.57 -1.17
C ASN A 83 -1.00 -16.49 -0.38
N ASN A 84 -1.18 -16.17 0.90
CA ASN A 84 -1.98 -16.95 1.85
C ASN A 84 -2.84 -15.97 2.67
N ALA A 85 -3.98 -16.41 3.21
CA ALA A 85 -4.90 -15.56 3.97
C ALA A 85 -4.24 -14.72 5.09
N LYS A 86 -3.18 -15.25 5.72
CA LYS A 86 -2.42 -14.54 6.78
C LYS A 86 -1.36 -13.56 6.26
N LYS A 87 -0.87 -13.70 5.02
CA LYS A 87 0.24 -12.89 4.47
C LYS A 87 0.32 -12.93 2.95
N ILE A 88 0.48 -11.76 2.34
CA ILE A 88 0.77 -11.60 0.91
C ILE A 88 2.05 -10.78 0.76
N THR A 89 2.96 -11.27 -0.08
CA THR A 89 4.21 -10.58 -0.44
C THR A 89 4.39 -10.71 -1.95
N SER A 90 4.53 -9.58 -2.64
CA SER A 90 4.69 -9.55 -4.08
C SER A 90 5.76 -8.54 -4.50
N ASP A 91 6.49 -8.88 -5.55
CA ASP A 91 7.46 -8.03 -6.22
C ASP A 91 7.16 -7.94 -7.72
N CYS A 92 7.69 -6.91 -8.38
CA CYS A 92 7.62 -6.84 -9.83
C CYS A 92 8.44 -8.00 -10.42
N LYS A 93 7.89 -8.70 -11.41
CA LYS A 93 8.49 -9.90 -12.01
C LYS A 93 9.85 -9.65 -12.69
N LYS A 94 10.16 -8.39 -13.05
CA LYS A 94 11.49 -7.94 -13.53
C LYS A 94 12.51 -7.67 -12.40
N LEU A 95 12.16 -7.95 -11.14
CA LEU A 95 12.99 -7.76 -9.93
C LEU A 95 13.54 -6.32 -9.74
N CYS A 96 12.85 -5.33 -10.27
CA CYS A 96 13.26 -3.92 -10.34
C CYS A 96 13.17 -3.15 -9.00
N GLY A 97 13.25 -3.81 -7.84
CA GLY A 97 13.09 -3.19 -6.52
C GLY A 97 11.65 -2.88 -6.07
N TRP A 98 10.68 -2.78 -6.99
CA TRP A 98 9.26 -2.61 -6.60
C TRP A 98 8.78 -3.83 -5.82
N ARG A 99 8.23 -3.59 -4.62
CA ARG A 99 7.79 -4.63 -3.68
C ARG A 99 6.69 -4.14 -2.76
N ILE A 100 5.76 -5.04 -2.42
CA ILE A 100 4.72 -4.82 -1.40
C ILE A 100 4.63 -6.01 -0.44
N HIS A 101 4.35 -5.72 0.83
CA HIS A 101 4.03 -6.72 1.84
C HIS A 101 2.84 -6.29 2.70
N ALA A 102 1.84 -7.16 2.78
CA ALA A 102 0.67 -7.00 3.60
C ALA A 102 0.38 -8.28 4.42
N LEU A 103 -0.18 -8.12 5.62
CA LEU A 103 -0.43 -9.22 6.57
C LEU A 103 -1.77 -9.07 7.29
N TRP A 104 -2.33 -10.19 7.73
CA TRP A 104 -3.47 -10.24 8.63
C TRP A 104 -3.05 -9.85 10.05
N THR A 105 -3.77 -8.91 10.66
CA THR A 105 -3.57 -8.44 12.03
C THR A 105 -4.68 -9.02 12.91
N THR A 106 -4.44 -10.22 13.48
CA THR A 106 -5.46 -11.00 14.20
C THR A 106 -6.22 -10.18 15.25
N ASN A 107 -5.49 -9.46 16.12
CA ASN A 107 -6.06 -8.72 17.25
C ASN A 107 -7.05 -7.62 16.81
N LYS A 108 -6.81 -6.99 15.66
CA LYS A 108 -7.64 -5.90 15.13
C LYS A 108 -8.46 -6.31 13.87
N LYS A 109 -8.50 -7.62 13.56
CA LYS A 109 -9.31 -8.29 12.52
C LYS A 109 -9.30 -7.62 11.13
N TYR A 110 -8.14 -7.12 10.68
CA TYR A 110 -7.96 -6.55 9.34
C TYR A 110 -6.70 -7.07 8.65
N PHE A 111 -6.66 -6.99 7.31
CA PHE A 111 -5.45 -7.15 6.51
C PHE A 111 -4.83 -5.77 6.23
N GLN A 112 -3.51 -5.59 6.37
CA GLN A 112 -2.88 -4.26 6.26
C GLN A 112 -1.56 -4.27 5.48
N ILE A 113 -1.33 -3.27 4.64
CA ILE A 113 -0.04 -3.00 3.98
C ILE A 113 0.97 -2.52 5.04
N LYS A 114 1.97 -3.35 5.35
CA LYS A 114 3.00 -3.06 6.37
C LYS A 114 4.31 -2.53 5.79
N ASN A 115 4.66 -2.93 4.57
CA ASN A 115 5.85 -2.43 3.86
C ASN A 115 5.50 -2.22 2.39
N TYR A 116 5.92 -1.09 1.82
CA TYR A 116 5.67 -0.77 0.42
C TYR A 116 6.84 0.04 -0.18
N HIS A 117 7.34 -0.43 -1.31
CA HIS A 117 8.40 0.21 -2.08
C HIS A 117 7.85 0.50 -3.48
N PRO A 118 7.31 1.70 -3.74
CA PRO A 118 6.67 2.06 -5.01
C PRO A 118 7.65 2.33 -6.16
N LYS A 119 8.95 2.51 -5.86
CA LYS A 119 9.97 2.85 -6.86
C LYS A 119 10.37 1.62 -7.68
N HIS A 120 10.38 1.77 -9.00
CA HIS A 120 11.04 0.85 -9.92
C HIS A 120 12.45 1.38 -10.21
N GLY A 121 13.50 0.63 -9.86
CA GLY A 121 14.91 1.02 -10.03
C GLY A 121 15.45 0.91 -11.47
N HIS A 122 14.64 0.39 -12.39
CA HIS A 122 14.83 0.55 -13.83
C HIS A 122 13.49 0.93 -14.48
N GLY A 123 13.54 1.43 -15.71
CA GLY A 123 12.36 1.74 -16.51
C GLY A 123 11.50 0.50 -16.80
N CYS A 124 10.61 0.14 -15.87
CA CYS A 124 9.57 -0.87 -16.05
C CYS A 124 8.47 -0.35 -17.00
N GLY A 125 8.85 -0.11 -18.26
CA GLY A 125 7.90 0.25 -19.32
C GLY A 125 6.80 -0.79 -19.47
N ARG A 126 5.62 -0.32 -19.89
CA ARG A 126 4.37 -1.11 -19.94
C ARG A 126 4.59 -2.46 -20.63
N ASN A 127 4.35 -3.53 -19.89
CA ASN A 127 4.43 -4.89 -20.39
C ASN A 127 3.03 -5.40 -20.73
N PHE A 128 2.73 -5.52 -22.02
CA PHE A 128 1.47 -6.07 -22.53
C PHE A 128 1.25 -7.54 -22.15
N LYS A 129 2.31 -8.29 -21.80
CA LYS A 129 2.22 -9.66 -21.25
C LYS A 129 2.10 -9.62 -19.73
N ASN A 130 0.95 -9.19 -19.21
CA ASN A 130 0.65 -9.20 -17.77
C ASN A 130 -0.16 -10.46 -17.40
N THR A 131 0.42 -11.38 -16.63
CA THR A 131 -0.25 -12.64 -16.22
C THR A 131 -1.41 -12.42 -15.24
N GLN A 132 -1.54 -11.22 -14.69
CA GLN A 132 -2.66 -10.83 -13.84
C GLN A 132 -3.90 -10.40 -14.65
N ALA A 133 -3.72 -9.98 -15.91
CA ALA A 133 -4.80 -9.66 -16.85
C ALA A 133 -5.26 -10.90 -17.65
N CYS A 134 -5.50 -12.02 -16.97
CA CYS A 134 -6.02 -13.21 -17.65
C CYS A 134 -7.47 -13.02 -18.12
N SER A 135 -7.86 -13.67 -19.22
CA SER A 135 -9.20 -13.57 -19.82
C SER A 135 -10.32 -13.89 -18.82
N THR A 136 -10.14 -14.88 -17.95
CA THR A 136 -11.09 -15.24 -16.88
C THR A 136 -11.34 -14.09 -15.90
N TRP A 137 -10.31 -13.30 -15.56
CA TRP A 137 -10.46 -12.17 -14.64
C TRP A 137 -11.07 -10.95 -15.33
N LEU A 138 -10.69 -10.70 -16.59
CA LEU A 138 -11.33 -9.67 -17.41
C LEU A 138 -12.82 -9.96 -17.59
N ALA A 139 -13.17 -11.21 -17.91
CA ALA A 139 -14.56 -11.65 -18.03
C ALA A 139 -15.34 -11.42 -16.73
N HIS A 140 -14.81 -11.85 -15.57
CA HIS A 140 -15.47 -11.61 -14.28
C HIS A 140 -15.71 -10.11 -14.02
N TYR A 141 -14.65 -9.30 -14.13
CA TYR A 141 -14.68 -7.86 -13.85
C TYR A 141 -15.64 -7.07 -14.75
N TYR A 142 -15.78 -7.46 -16.02
CA TYR A 142 -16.75 -6.84 -16.93
C TYR A 142 -18.16 -7.44 -16.81
N LEU A 143 -18.32 -8.73 -16.49
CA LEU A 143 -19.64 -9.33 -16.24
C LEU A 143 -20.31 -8.78 -14.99
N GLU A 144 -19.54 -8.41 -13.96
CA GLU A 144 -20.06 -7.65 -12.81
C GLU A 144 -20.58 -6.28 -13.27
N LYS A 145 -19.75 -5.47 -13.95
CA LYS A 145 -20.16 -4.13 -14.43
C LYS A 145 -21.34 -4.14 -15.42
N VAL A 146 -21.49 -5.18 -16.24
CA VAL A 146 -22.64 -5.33 -17.17
C VAL A 146 -23.92 -5.77 -16.45
N ARG A 147 -23.82 -6.41 -15.27
CA ARG A 147 -24.99 -6.71 -14.41
C ARG A 147 -25.45 -5.50 -13.61
N ASP A 148 -24.52 -4.63 -13.21
CA ASP A 148 -24.81 -3.40 -12.48
C ASP A 148 -25.36 -2.29 -13.40
N ASN A 149 -25.16 -2.42 -14.72
CA ASN A 149 -25.77 -1.57 -15.75
C ASN A 149 -26.34 -2.44 -16.90
N PRO A 150 -27.51 -3.08 -16.72
CA PRO A 150 -28.29 -3.58 -17.85
C PRO A 150 -28.79 -2.39 -18.70
N GLU A 151 -28.99 -2.61 -20.00
CA GLU A 151 -29.69 -1.69 -20.89
C GLU A 151 -31.22 -1.82 -20.77
#